data_AF-A0A367FDD3-F1
#
_entry.id   AF-A0A367FDD3-F1
#
_cell.length_a   1.000
_cell.length_b   1.000
_cell.length_c   1.000
_cell.angle_alpha   90.00
_cell.angle_beta   90.00
_cell.angle_gamma   90.00
#
_symmetry.space_group_name_H-M   'P 1'
#
loop_
_entity.id
_entity.type
_entity.pdbx_description
1 polymer ?
#
loop_
_entity_poly.entity_id
_entity_poly.type
_entity_poly.pdbx_seq_one_letter_code
_entity_poly.pdbx_strand_id
1 'polypeptide(L)'
;MEVVQDVSAILAALHTGICELEEAVSMSGSPLLGQVRRLRRQCEQGQTETMDIIARPSLHAENLLNSLSSKEREIAFLIARGGMTNKEIAARVFVTESTIKGHVSRILRKLGVEQRSGIAAKLGHFVDELHR
;
A
#
# COMPACT_ATOMS: atom_id res chain seq x y z
N MET A 1 4.18 0.78 -3.34
CA MET A 1 4.50 0.07 -4.59
C MET A 1 5.69 -0.83 -4.35
N GLU A 2 6.79 -0.32 -3.79
CA GLU A 2 7.96 -1.11 -3.36
C GLU A 2 7.60 -2.27 -2.41
N VAL A 3 6.94 -2.00 -1.26
CA VAL A 3 6.50 -3.06 -0.32
C VAL A 3 5.59 -4.12 -0.96
N VAL A 4 4.77 -3.74 -1.95
CA VAL A 4 3.89 -4.70 -2.65
C VAL A 4 4.70 -5.60 -3.57
N GLN A 5 5.70 -5.02 -4.25
CA GLN A 5 6.62 -5.78 -5.09
C GLN A 5 7.53 -6.69 -4.25
N ASP A 6 7.97 -6.23 -3.08
CA ASP A 6 8.78 -7.02 -2.15
C ASP A 6 8.00 -8.24 -1.64
N VAL A 7 6.77 -8.04 -1.18
CA VAL A 7 5.93 -9.15 -0.71
C VAL A 7 5.59 -10.11 -1.86
N SER A 8 5.34 -9.59 -3.07
CA SER A 8 5.14 -10.42 -4.26
C SER A 8 6.35 -11.27 -4.62
N ALA A 9 7.54 -10.69 -4.57
CA ALA A 9 8.78 -11.41 -4.82
C ALA A 9 9.01 -12.52 -3.78
N ILE A 10 8.77 -12.24 -2.50
CA ILE A 10 8.88 -13.24 -1.42
C ILE A 10 7.90 -14.40 -1.63
N LEU A 11 6.65 -14.08 -1.95
CA LEU A 11 5.61 -15.07 -2.18
C LEU A 11 5.92 -15.94 -3.41
N ALA A 12 6.37 -15.34 -4.51
CA ALA A 12 6.79 -16.07 -5.70
C ALA A 12 7.98 -17.01 -5.41
N ALA A 13 8.99 -16.54 -4.68
CA ALA A 13 10.14 -17.36 -4.28
C ALA A 13 9.71 -18.56 -3.41
N LEU A 14 8.77 -18.36 -2.48
CA LEU A 14 8.20 -19.44 -1.68
C LEU A 14 7.47 -20.47 -2.53
N HIS A 15 6.68 -20.03 -3.54
CA HIS A 15 6.01 -20.95 -4.48
C HIS A 15 7.01 -21.83 -5.22
N THR A 16 8.04 -21.21 -5.78
CA THR A 16 9.09 -21.88 -6.55
C THR A 16 9.77 -22.94 -5.71
N GLY A 17 10.20 -22.60 -4.49
CA GLY A 17 10.86 -23.55 -3.59
C GLY A 17 9.97 -24.74 -3.21
N ILE A 18 8.65 -24.54 -3.07
CA ILE A 18 7.72 -25.65 -2.81
C ILE A 18 7.53 -26.54 -4.05
N CYS A 19 7.53 -25.97 -5.26
CA CYS A 19 7.45 -26.74 -6.50
C CYS A 19 8.70 -27.62 -6.68
N GLU A 20 9.89 -27.06 -6.47
CA GLU A 20 11.16 -27.80 -6.52
C GLU A 20 11.18 -28.94 -5.48
N LEU A 21 10.69 -28.68 -4.27
CA LEU A 21 10.55 -29.71 -3.24
C LEU A 21 9.56 -30.81 -3.67
N GLU A 22 8.42 -30.46 -4.26
CA GLU A 22 7.44 -31.44 -4.76
C GLU A 22 8.05 -32.35 -5.83
N GLU A 23 8.80 -31.79 -6.77
CA GLU A 23 9.48 -32.55 -7.81
C GLU A 23 10.50 -33.53 -7.21
N ALA A 24 11.37 -33.06 -6.30
CA ALA A 24 12.35 -33.90 -5.64
C ALA A 24 11.70 -35.04 -4.84
N VAL A 25 10.64 -34.74 -4.09
CA VAL A 25 9.89 -35.72 -3.29
C VAL A 25 9.16 -36.71 -4.19
N SER A 26 8.59 -36.26 -5.31
CA SER A 26 7.93 -37.12 -6.30
C SER A 26 8.89 -38.12 -6.92
N MET A 27 10.12 -37.71 -7.26
CA MET A 27 11.13 -38.60 -7.85
C MET A 27 11.63 -39.66 -6.87
N SER A 28 11.64 -39.36 -5.56
CA SER A 28 12.09 -40.30 -4.52
C SER A 28 11.05 -41.38 -4.17
N GLY A 29 9.79 -41.25 -4.62
CA GLY A 29 8.70 -42.14 -4.20
C GLY A 29 8.32 -42.00 -2.73
N SER A 30 8.65 -40.87 -2.10
CA SER A 30 8.45 -40.64 -0.67
C SER A 30 6.96 -40.61 -0.28
N PRO A 31 6.57 -41.21 0.87
CA PRO A 31 5.20 -41.16 1.37
C PRO A 31 4.75 -39.73 1.73
N LEU A 32 5.69 -38.79 1.82
CA LEU A 32 5.41 -37.38 2.14
C LEU A 32 4.83 -36.60 0.96
N LEU A 33 4.79 -37.15 -0.26
CA LEU A 33 4.29 -36.44 -1.45
C LEU A 33 2.88 -35.86 -1.27
N GLY A 34 2.00 -36.58 -0.56
CA GLY A 34 0.66 -36.08 -0.24
C GLY A 34 0.66 -34.88 0.71
N GLN A 35 1.63 -34.79 1.61
CA GLN A 35 1.81 -33.63 2.50
C GLN A 35 2.39 -32.43 1.73
N VAL A 36 3.38 -32.66 0.87
CA VAL A 36 3.97 -31.60 0.04
C VAL A 36 2.94 -30.99 -0.92
N ARG A 37 2.11 -31.82 -1.56
CA ARG A 37 1.00 -31.33 -2.39
C ARG A 37 -0.02 -30.49 -1.62
N ARG A 38 -0.33 -30.86 -0.37
CA ARG A 38 -1.20 -30.05 0.49
C ARG A 38 -0.56 -28.71 0.82
N LEU A 39 0.73 -28.72 1.17
CA LEU A 39 1.48 -27.49 1.45
C LEU A 39 1.51 -26.56 0.24
N ARG A 40 1.72 -27.09 -0.98
CA ARG A 40 1.65 -26.30 -2.21
C ARG A 40 0.30 -25.62 -2.39
N ARG A 41 -0.80 -26.37 -2.27
CA ARG A 41 -2.16 -25.79 -2.37
C ARG A 41 -2.41 -24.72 -1.32
N GLN A 42 -1.96 -24.94 -0.08
CA GLN A 42 -2.05 -23.94 0.99
C GLN A 42 -1.24 -22.69 0.65
N CYS A 43 -0.06 -22.84 0.04
CA CYS A 43 0.75 -21.72 -0.40
C CYS A 43 0.08 -20.94 -1.54
N GLU A 44 -0.46 -21.62 -2.56
CA GLU A 44 -1.20 -21.00 -3.67
C GLU A 44 -2.42 -20.21 -3.18
N GLN A 45 -3.16 -20.78 -2.22
CA GLN A 45 -4.32 -20.13 -1.62
C GLN A 45 -3.91 -18.92 -0.79
N GLY A 46 -2.92 -19.07 0.10
CA GLY A 46 -2.41 -17.96 0.92
C GLY A 46 -1.80 -16.84 0.09
N GLN A 47 -1.18 -17.15 -1.06
CA GLN A 47 -0.70 -16.16 -2.01
C GLN A 47 -1.82 -15.33 -2.61
N THR A 48 -2.89 -15.99 -3.05
CA THR A 48 -4.06 -15.31 -3.63
C THR A 48 -4.70 -14.39 -2.60
N GLU A 49 -4.94 -14.89 -1.38
CA GLU A 49 -5.53 -14.12 -0.27
C GLU A 49 -4.64 -12.91 0.12
N THR A 50 -3.32 -13.13 0.21
CA THR A 50 -2.37 -12.06 0.54
C THR A 50 -2.29 -11.02 -0.56
N MET A 51 -2.28 -11.45 -1.82
CA MET A 51 -2.31 -10.53 -2.97
C MET A 51 -3.58 -9.69 -2.99
N ASP A 52 -4.74 -10.28 -2.73
CA ASP A 52 -5.99 -9.55 -2.63
C ASP A 52 -5.96 -8.49 -1.52
N ILE A 53 -5.41 -8.82 -0.35
CA ILE A 53 -5.31 -7.88 0.78
C ILE A 53 -4.39 -6.70 0.43
N ILE A 54 -3.25 -6.98 -0.20
CA ILE A 54 -2.24 -5.96 -0.49
C ILE A 54 -2.61 -5.15 -1.74
N ALA A 55 -3.30 -5.76 -2.70
CA ALA A 55 -3.80 -5.12 -3.91
C ALA A 55 -5.08 -4.30 -3.67
N ARG A 56 -5.80 -4.52 -2.55
CA ARG A 56 -6.97 -3.72 -2.17
C ARG A 56 -6.57 -2.25 -1.96
N PRO A 57 -7.03 -1.31 -2.82
CA PRO A 57 -6.64 0.10 -2.75
C PRO A 57 -7.05 0.75 -1.42
N SER A 58 -8.20 0.35 -0.88
CA SER A 58 -8.82 0.90 0.32
C SER A 58 -7.99 0.66 1.59
N LEU A 59 -7.49 -0.55 1.83
CA LEU A 59 -6.63 -0.86 2.98
C LEU A 59 -5.30 -0.10 2.96
N HIS A 60 -4.71 0.07 1.77
CA HIS A 60 -3.46 0.82 1.64
C HIS A 60 -3.67 2.32 1.86
N ALA A 61 -4.76 2.88 1.32
CA ALA A 61 -5.13 4.27 1.52
C ALA A 61 -5.48 4.58 2.99
N GLU A 62 -6.22 3.69 3.66
CA GLU A 62 -6.53 3.81 5.10
C GLU A 62 -5.26 3.84 5.95
N ASN A 63 -4.30 2.94 5.70
CA ASN A 63 -3.03 2.93 6.40
C ASN A 63 -2.22 4.22 6.19
N LEU A 64 -2.19 4.74 4.96
CA LEU A 64 -1.55 6.02 4.65
C LEU A 64 -2.21 7.18 5.39
N LEU A 65 -3.54 7.23 5.42
CA LEU A 65 -4.28 8.24 6.18
C LEU A 65 -4.08 8.11 7.69
N ASN A 66 -3.97 6.88 8.22
CA ASN A 66 -3.71 6.64 9.63
C ASN A 66 -2.30 7.07 10.08
N SER A 67 -1.34 7.16 9.15
CA SER A 67 0.01 7.70 9.43
C SER A 67 0.03 9.23 9.63
N LEU A 68 -0.99 9.93 9.13
CA LEU A 68 -1.12 11.38 9.20
C LEU A 68 -1.86 11.79 10.48
N SER A 69 -1.40 12.87 11.12
CA SER A 69 -2.18 13.52 12.18
C SER A 69 -3.51 14.06 11.62
N SER A 70 -4.46 14.36 12.50
CA SER A 70 -5.75 14.97 12.12
C SER A 70 -5.57 16.20 11.22
N LYS A 71 -4.66 17.11 11.57
CA LYS A 71 -4.38 18.32 10.79
C LYS A 71 -3.69 18.03 9.46
N GLU A 72 -2.78 17.06 9.44
CA GLU A 72 -2.12 16.63 8.20
C GLU A 72 -3.09 15.96 7.24
N ARG A 73 -4.04 15.16 7.74
CA ARG A 73 -5.13 14.58 6.94
C ARG A 73 -6.00 15.67 6.30
N GLU A 74 -6.41 16.66 7.08
CA GLU A 74 -7.21 17.79 6.58
C GLU A 74 -6.48 18.51 5.43
N ILE A 75 -5.20 18.83 5.62
CA ILE A 75 -4.39 19.49 4.59
C ILE A 75 -4.20 18.59 3.37
N ALA A 76 -3.85 17.32 3.55
CA ALA A 76 -3.64 16.37 2.47
C ALA A 76 -4.93 16.17 1.63
N PHE A 77 -6.10 16.16 2.27
CA PHE A 77 -7.39 16.08 1.59
C PHE A 77 -7.69 17.33 0.74
N LEU A 78 -7.42 18.53 1.27
CA LEU A 78 -7.57 19.78 0.51
C LEU A 78 -6.66 19.82 -0.75
N ILE A 79 -5.47 19.22 -0.65
CA ILE A 79 -4.55 19.06 -1.77
C ILE A 79 -5.11 18.04 -2.79
N ALA A 80 -5.47 16.85 -2.33
CA ALA A 80 -5.85 15.75 -3.19
C ALA A 80 -7.18 16.00 -3.92
N ARG A 81 -8.17 16.59 -3.24
CA ARG A 81 -9.50 16.83 -3.82
C ARG A 81 -9.57 18.07 -4.70
N GLY A 82 -8.98 19.17 -4.24
CA GLY A 82 -9.19 20.49 -4.86
C GLY A 82 -7.98 21.05 -5.58
N GLY A 83 -6.81 20.39 -5.49
CA GLY A 83 -5.56 20.94 -6.01
C GLY A 83 -5.15 22.27 -5.35
N MET A 84 -5.73 22.61 -4.19
CA MET A 84 -5.53 23.91 -3.54
C MET A 84 -4.05 24.18 -3.32
N THR A 85 -3.63 25.43 -3.47
CA THR A 85 -2.28 25.93 -3.20
C THR A 85 -2.04 26.13 -1.70
N ASN A 86 -0.79 26.29 -1.28
CA ASN A 86 -0.47 26.56 0.13
C ASN A 86 -1.14 27.85 0.63
N LYS A 87 -1.26 28.86 -0.23
CA LYS A 87 -1.91 30.14 0.08
C LYS A 87 -3.41 29.96 0.34
N GLU A 88 -4.09 29.19 -0.51
CA GLU A 88 -5.52 28.91 -0.36
C GLU A 88 -5.80 28.06 0.88
N ILE A 89 -4.98 27.05 1.14
CA ILE A 89 -5.09 26.23 2.34
C ILE A 89 -4.85 27.08 3.59
N ALA A 90 -3.81 27.92 3.59
CA ALA A 90 -3.48 28.83 4.69
C ALA A 90 -4.65 29.76 5.03
N ALA A 91 -5.29 30.34 4.00
CA ALA A 91 -6.48 31.17 4.16
C ALA A 91 -7.66 30.38 4.72
N ARG A 92 -7.87 29.14 4.25
CA ARG A 92 -8.98 28.29 4.68
C ARG A 92 -8.86 27.82 6.12
N VAL A 93 -7.65 27.52 6.58
CA VAL A 93 -7.40 26.98 7.92
C VAL A 93 -6.84 28.02 8.90
N PHE A 94 -6.84 29.30 8.51
CA PHE A 94 -6.44 30.45 9.33
C PHE A 94 -5.02 30.37 9.90
N VAL A 95 -4.04 30.04 9.05
CA VAL A 95 -2.61 30.00 9.41
C VAL A 95 -1.75 30.67 8.33
N THR A 96 -0.44 30.77 8.56
CA THR A 96 0.48 31.32 7.56
C THR A 96 0.81 30.29 6.46
N GLU A 97 1.18 30.78 5.27
CA GLU A 97 1.67 29.92 4.19
C GLU A 97 2.92 29.12 4.61
N SER A 98 3.79 29.72 5.44
CA SER A 98 4.99 29.05 5.99
C SER A 98 4.60 27.84 6.86
N THR A 99 3.57 27.99 7.69
CA THR A 99 3.01 26.88 8.48
C THR A 99 2.55 25.74 7.57
N ILE A 100 1.82 26.06 6.50
CA ILE A 100 1.37 25.04 5.53
C ILE A 100 2.55 24.36 4.83
N LYS A 101 3.59 25.10 4.42
CA LYS A 101 4.81 24.50 3.84
C LYS A 101 5.43 23.47 4.77
N GLY A 102 5.49 23.76 6.07
CA GLY A 102 5.95 22.81 7.09
C GLY A 102 5.07 21.56 7.20
N HIS A 103 3.75 21.71 7.17
CA HIS A 103 2.84 20.56 7.16
C HIS A 103 2.99 19.73 5.88
N VAL A 104 3.07 20.36 4.71
CA VAL A 104 3.23 19.68 3.42
C VAL A 104 4.53 18.88 3.40
N SER A 105 5.65 19.45 3.87
CA SER A 105 6.92 18.71 3.97
C SER A 105 6.81 17.46 4.86
N ARG A 106 6.11 17.55 5.99
CA ARG A 106 5.84 16.38 6.86
C ARG A 106 4.95 15.35 6.18
N ILE A 107 3.91 15.78 5.47
CA ILE A 107 3.01 14.90 4.72
C ILE A 107 3.78 14.16 3.62
N LEU A 108 4.56 14.88 2.80
CA LEU A 108 5.40 14.30 1.75
C LEU A 108 6.30 13.19 2.30
N ARG A 109 6.99 13.47 3.43
CA ARG A 109 7.83 12.48 4.10
C ARG A 109 7.05 11.28 4.61
N LYS A 110 5.91 11.50 5.27
CA LYS A 110 5.07 10.41 5.83
C LYS A 110 4.45 9.53 4.74
N LEU A 111 4.09 10.13 3.60
CA LEU A 111 3.51 9.41 2.46
C LEU A 111 4.56 8.83 1.50
N GLY A 112 5.86 9.09 1.74
CA GLY A 112 6.95 8.60 0.91
C GLY A 112 6.92 9.14 -0.52
N VAL A 113 6.53 10.41 -0.69
CA VAL A 113 6.46 11.08 -2.01
C VAL A 113 7.27 12.37 -1.99
N GLU A 114 7.95 12.67 -3.09
CA GLU A 114 8.84 13.83 -3.18
C GLU A 114 8.11 15.10 -3.61
N GLN A 115 7.02 14.94 -4.36
CA GLN A 115 6.29 16.04 -4.98
C GLN A 115 4.86 16.12 -4.46
N ARG A 116 4.32 17.35 -4.42
CA ARG A 116 2.92 17.62 -4.02
C ARG A 116 1.92 16.81 -4.85
N SER A 117 2.16 16.66 -6.16
CA SER A 117 1.35 15.84 -7.06
C SER A 117 1.26 14.38 -6.59
N GLY A 118 2.32 13.86 -5.96
CA GLY A 118 2.34 12.54 -5.33
C GLY A 118 1.36 12.38 -4.17
N ILE A 119 1.02 13.48 -3.46
CA ILE A 119 -0.03 13.45 -2.42
C ILE A 119 -1.38 13.15 -3.06
N ALA A 120 -1.70 13.84 -4.16
CA ALA A 120 -2.94 13.62 -4.89
C ALA A 120 -2.99 12.22 -5.51
N ALA A 121 -1.89 11.73 -6.10
CA ALA A 121 -1.83 10.38 -6.65
C ALA A 121 -2.05 9.29 -5.58
N LYS A 122 -1.47 9.47 -4.38
CA LYS A 122 -1.63 8.52 -3.26
C LYS A 122 -3.02 8.49 -2.65
N LEU A 123 -3.72 9.63 -2.66
CA LEU A 123 -5.01 9.79 -1.99
C LEU A 123 -6.21 9.88 -2.95
N GLY A 124 -5.97 10.08 -4.25
CA GLY A 124 -7.02 10.29 -5.26
C GLY A 124 -8.03 9.16 -5.34
N HIS A 125 -7.55 7.91 -5.24
CA HIS A 125 -8.42 6.73 -5.18
C HIS A 125 -9.43 6.77 -4.00
N PHE A 126 -9.08 7.43 -2.90
CA PHE A 126 -9.94 7.54 -1.71
C PHE A 126 -10.92 8.72 -1.80
N VAL A 127 -10.52 9.82 -2.45
CA VAL A 127 -11.38 11.00 -2.64
C VAL A 127 -12.57 10.68 -3.55
N ASP A 128 -12.34 9.79 -4.52
CA ASP A 128 -13.37 9.30 -5.46
C ASP A 128 -14.33 8.29 -4.81
N GLU A 129 -13.84 7.44 -3.89
CA GLU A 129 -14.67 6.45 -3.17
C GLU A 129 -15.60 7.07 -2.12
N LEU A 130 -15.22 8.18 -1.48
CA LEU A 130 -16.06 8.85 -0.47
C LEU A 130 -17.31 9.56 -1.04
N HIS A 131 -17.47 9.55 -2.37
CA HIS A 131 -18.59 10.20 -3.09
C HIS A 131 -19.43 9.21 -3.93
N ARG A 132 -19.26 7.89 -3.78
CA ARG A 132 -20.27 6.89 -4.19
C ARG A 132 -21.08 6.43 -2.98
#